data_AF-A0A9E4C4F2-F1
#
_entry.id   AF-A0A9E4C4F2-F1
#
_cell.length_a   1.000
_cell.length_b   1.000
_cell.length_c   1.000
_cell.angle_alpha   90.00
_cell.angle_beta   90.00
_cell.angle_gamma   90.00
#
_symmetry.space_group_name_H-M   'P 1'
#
loop_
_entity.id
_entity.type
_entity.pdbx_description
1 polymer ?
#
loop_
_entity_poly.entity_id
_entity_poly.type
_entity_poly.pdbx_seq_one_letter_code
_entity_poly.pdbx_strand_id
1 'polypeptide(L)'
;MPSPPALPENYDAQAHMITHQVRGRIFHSTVPSAQLASELMASGAPADIAEATAIFRAVLGCQEVRDTQPHRGNFRWELEDEVVEDLNAVQFVLFYCIPVLCKTSDALPPDLVAAMHRAVALGLEEIARIDVALAYTNIVLKDITNSCLGGQLLGDNNIGQRGREKLVRWMAHVDTYGLPAEYNSPNYASVAVRVLGRLAELTEDEHTRIRARTMLTRLGLSAALHVHPGIGCWAGPFSRAYSHAVFNANAFNA
;
A
#
# COMPACT_ATOMS: atom_id res chain seq x y z
N MET A 1 15.88 -13.66 19.39
CA MET A 1 15.51 -12.47 18.60
C MET A 1 15.52 -12.87 17.14
N PRO A 2 14.55 -12.45 16.30
CA PRO A 2 14.65 -12.66 14.86
C PRO A 2 15.94 -12.00 14.37
N SER A 3 16.66 -12.64 13.45
CA SER A 3 17.81 -11.99 12.80
C SER A 3 17.28 -10.83 11.93
N PRO A 4 18.01 -9.71 11.82
CA PRO A 4 17.60 -8.62 10.94
C PRO A 4 17.48 -9.16 9.50
N PRO A 5 16.46 -8.75 8.74
CA PRO A 5 16.37 -9.13 7.34
C PRO A 5 17.63 -8.62 6.63
N ALA A 6 18.33 -9.51 5.93
CA ALA A 6 19.44 -9.09 5.08
C ALA A 6 18.88 -8.14 4.01
N LEU A 7 19.57 -7.02 3.79
CA LEU A 7 19.22 -6.12 2.69
C LEU A 7 19.26 -6.91 1.37
N PRO A 8 18.28 -6.69 0.48
CA PRO A 8 18.17 -7.48 -0.74
C PRO A 8 19.35 -7.19 -1.69
N GLU A 9 19.68 -8.15 -2.55
CA GLU A 9 20.82 -8.04 -3.47
C GLU A 9 20.74 -6.82 -4.39
N ASN A 10 19.53 -6.40 -4.74
CA ASN A 10 19.26 -5.24 -5.58
C ASN A 10 19.14 -3.93 -4.78
N TYR A 11 19.82 -3.81 -3.64
CA TYR A 11 19.83 -2.58 -2.83
C TYR A 11 21.06 -1.70 -3.13
N ASP A 12 20.84 -0.43 -3.46
CA ASP A 12 21.92 0.56 -3.55
C ASP A 12 22.07 1.29 -2.21
N ALA A 13 23.16 1.00 -1.50
CA ALA A 13 23.46 1.60 -0.20
C ALA A 13 23.88 3.08 -0.27
N GLN A 14 24.24 3.61 -1.43
CA GLN A 14 24.53 5.03 -1.62
C GLN A 14 23.24 5.84 -1.80
N ALA A 15 22.29 5.31 -2.57
CA ALA A 15 20.99 5.94 -2.78
C ALA A 15 19.97 5.62 -1.67
N HIS A 16 20.23 4.57 -0.88
CA HIS A 16 19.30 3.96 0.07
C HIS A 16 17.97 3.56 -0.57
N MET A 17 18.05 2.91 -1.75
CA MET A 17 16.86 2.51 -2.51
C MET A 17 17.05 1.14 -3.16
N ILE A 18 15.93 0.44 -3.31
CA ILE A 18 15.81 -0.75 -4.15
C ILE A 18 16.01 -0.36 -5.60
N THR A 19 16.81 -1.14 -6.32
CA THR A 19 17.10 -0.95 -7.72
C THR A 19 16.47 -2.02 -8.60
N HIS A 20 16.27 -1.69 -9.86
CA HIS A 20 16.09 -2.67 -10.91
C HIS A 20 16.77 -2.20 -12.20
N GLN A 21 16.99 -3.12 -13.13
CA GLN A 21 17.69 -2.83 -14.38
C GLN A 21 16.78 -2.97 -15.58
N VAL A 22 16.75 -1.93 -16.43
CA VAL A 22 16.03 -1.94 -17.72
C VAL A 22 17.01 -1.58 -18.82
N ARG A 23 17.23 -2.51 -19.76
CA ARG A 23 18.11 -2.32 -20.92
C ARG A 23 19.51 -1.77 -20.55
N GLY A 24 20.09 -2.31 -19.47
CA GLY A 24 21.42 -1.91 -19.00
C GLY A 24 21.46 -0.69 -18.07
N ARG A 25 20.36 0.07 -17.95
CA ARG A 25 20.26 1.23 -17.04
C ARG A 25 19.66 0.81 -15.70
N ILE A 26 20.19 1.37 -14.62
CA ILE A 26 19.72 1.16 -13.26
C ILE A 26 18.68 2.26 -12.94
N PHE A 27 17.61 1.87 -12.26
CA PHE A 27 16.56 2.73 -11.76
C PHE A 27 16.31 2.43 -10.28
N HIS A 28 15.99 3.46 -9.49
CA HIS A 28 15.75 3.34 -8.05
C HIS A 28 14.25 3.45 -7.73
N SER A 29 13.66 2.34 -7.31
CA SER A 29 12.21 2.17 -7.23
C SER A 29 11.64 2.67 -5.91
N THR A 30 10.78 3.68 -5.98
CA THR A 30 10.21 4.36 -4.82
C THR A 30 9.34 3.44 -3.96
N VAL A 31 8.42 2.70 -4.59
CA VAL A 31 7.46 1.84 -3.87
C VAL A 31 8.12 0.64 -3.19
N PRO A 32 8.97 -0.15 -3.87
CA PRO A 32 9.72 -1.23 -3.23
C PRO A 32 10.60 -0.72 -2.07
N SER A 33 11.20 0.47 -2.21
CA SER A 33 11.99 1.08 -1.14
C SER A 33 11.13 1.45 0.07
N ALA A 34 9.95 2.06 -0.13
CA ALA A 34 9.01 2.36 0.94
C ALA A 34 8.52 1.09 1.67
N GLN A 35 8.33 0.00 0.93
CA GLN A 35 7.99 -1.30 1.50
C GLN A 35 9.13 -1.83 2.38
N LEU A 36 10.36 -1.87 1.87
CA LEU A 36 11.55 -2.32 2.61
C LEU A 36 11.71 -1.53 3.92
N ALA A 37 11.59 -0.21 3.87
CA ALA A 37 11.69 0.64 5.07
C ALA A 37 10.61 0.29 6.11
N SER A 38 9.37 0.04 5.67
CA SER A 38 8.30 -0.40 6.57
C SER A 38 8.56 -1.78 7.19
N GLU A 39 9.21 -2.69 6.47
CA GLU A 39 9.57 -4.03 6.96
C GLU A 39 10.73 -3.96 7.96
N LEU A 40 11.75 -3.13 7.69
CA LEU A 40 12.86 -2.85 8.60
C LEU A 40 12.36 -2.23 9.91
N MET A 41 11.39 -1.30 9.86
CA MET A 41 10.76 -0.75 11.06
C MET A 41 10.06 -1.82 11.92
N ALA A 42 9.58 -2.91 11.33
CA ALA A 42 8.91 -3.99 12.05
C ALA A 42 9.88 -4.91 12.81
N SER A 43 11.16 -4.93 12.44
CA SER A 43 12.17 -5.72 13.18
C SER A 43 12.50 -5.10 14.54
N GLY A 44 12.41 -3.77 14.64
CA GLY A 44 12.75 -2.98 15.83
C GLY A 44 14.25 -2.92 16.15
N ALA A 45 15.13 -3.48 15.32
CA ALA A 45 16.57 -3.43 15.55
C ALA A 45 17.12 -2.02 15.29
N PRO A 46 18.03 -1.48 16.14
CA PRO A 46 18.56 -0.11 15.95
C PRO A 46 19.22 0.14 14.58
N ALA A 47 19.92 -0.87 14.04
CA ALA A 47 20.53 -0.78 12.71
C ALA A 47 19.47 -0.71 11.60
N ASP A 48 18.42 -1.53 11.70
CA ASP A 48 17.31 -1.55 10.74
C ASP A 48 16.50 -0.25 10.78
N ILE A 49 16.30 0.32 11.98
CA ILE A 49 15.64 1.63 12.14
C ILE A 49 16.49 2.74 11.52
N ALA A 50 17.81 2.70 11.69
CA ALA A 50 18.71 3.66 11.07
C ALA A 50 18.68 3.56 9.54
N GLU A 51 18.64 2.33 9.00
CA GLU A 51 18.52 2.11 7.56
C GLU A 51 17.16 2.54 7.02
N ALA A 52 16.06 2.18 7.69
CA ALA A 52 14.72 2.62 7.35
C ALA A 52 14.60 4.16 7.36
N THR A 53 15.27 4.82 8.30
CA THR A 53 15.35 6.29 8.35
C THR A 53 15.98 6.86 7.07
N ALA A 54 17.09 6.27 6.60
CA ALA A 54 17.75 6.69 5.38
C ALA A 54 16.87 6.45 4.15
N ILE A 55 16.26 5.27 4.04
CA ILE A 55 15.36 4.91 2.94
C ILE A 55 14.14 5.84 2.90
N PHE A 56 13.49 6.13 4.04
CA PHE A 56 12.35 7.05 4.06
C PHE A 56 12.74 8.45 3.58
N ARG A 57 13.92 8.95 3.92
CA ARG A 57 14.40 10.24 3.40
C ARG A 57 14.56 10.21 1.88
N ALA A 58 15.10 9.14 1.30
CA ALA A 58 15.21 8.97 -0.14
C ALA A 58 13.82 8.89 -0.82
N VAL A 59 12.91 8.09 -0.27
CA VAL A 59 11.52 7.96 -0.74
C VAL A 59 10.78 9.30 -0.72
N LEU A 60 10.93 10.09 0.34
CA LEU A 60 10.30 11.41 0.42
C LEU A 60 10.85 12.39 -0.63
N GLY A 61 12.11 12.24 -1.04
CA GLY A 61 12.69 12.98 -2.18
C GLY A 61 12.05 12.67 -3.53
N CYS A 62 11.28 11.59 -3.62
CA CYS A 62 10.54 11.21 -4.82
C CYS A 62 9.12 11.83 -4.88
N GLN A 63 8.68 12.51 -3.82
CA GLN A 63 7.37 13.18 -3.81
C GLN A 63 7.40 14.45 -4.66
N GLU A 64 6.39 14.63 -5.50
CA GLU A 64 6.17 15.87 -6.22
C GLU A 64 5.56 16.92 -5.27
N VAL A 65 6.31 17.97 -4.99
CA VAL A 65 5.90 19.05 -4.06
C VAL A 65 5.76 20.40 -4.73
N ARG A 66 6.08 20.51 -6.04
CA ARG A 66 6.01 21.77 -6.78
C ARG A 66 4.55 22.10 -7.09
N ASP A 67 4.11 23.29 -6.69
CA ASP A 67 2.75 23.79 -6.93
C ASP A 67 2.39 23.92 -8.42
N THR A 68 3.40 23.98 -9.29
CA THR A 68 3.21 24.06 -10.75
C THR A 68 2.94 22.71 -11.40
N GLN A 69 3.12 21.60 -10.69
CA GLN A 69 3.01 20.27 -11.26
C GLN A 69 1.60 19.70 -11.06
N PRO A 70 1.01 19.04 -12.09
CA PRO A 70 -0.38 18.64 -12.08
C PRO A 70 -0.70 17.54 -11.07
N HIS A 71 0.31 16.82 -10.56
CA HIS A 71 0.18 15.71 -9.61
C HIS A 71 0.96 15.96 -8.31
N ARG A 72 0.93 17.21 -7.83
CA ARG A 72 1.47 17.58 -6.52
C ARG A 72 0.87 16.70 -5.42
N GLY A 73 1.75 16.15 -4.57
CA GLY A 73 1.43 15.20 -3.51
C GLY A 73 1.66 13.74 -3.92
N ASN A 74 1.74 13.46 -5.22
CA ASN A 74 2.07 12.13 -5.72
C ASN A 74 3.57 11.83 -5.68
N PHE A 75 3.95 10.61 -6.02
CA PHE A 75 5.34 10.15 -6.04
C PHE A 75 5.73 9.69 -7.44
N ARG A 76 7.01 9.91 -7.77
CA ARG A 76 7.63 9.31 -8.95
C ARG A 76 7.83 7.81 -8.75
N TRP A 77 7.76 7.02 -9.83
CA TRP A 77 7.95 5.57 -9.77
C TRP A 77 9.40 5.24 -9.48
N GLU A 78 10.29 5.93 -10.18
CA GLU A 78 11.71 5.84 -10.01
C GLU A 78 12.29 7.20 -9.63
N LEU A 79 13.39 7.20 -8.89
CA LEU A 79 14.14 8.42 -8.54
C LEU A 79 14.55 9.21 -9.79
N GLU A 80 14.84 8.49 -10.87
CA GLU A 80 15.27 9.02 -12.16
C GLU A 80 14.16 9.68 -12.98
N ASP A 81 12.89 9.44 -12.65
CA ASP A 81 11.78 10.01 -13.41
C ASP A 81 11.76 11.54 -13.26
N GLU A 82 11.39 12.27 -14.31
CA GLU A 82 11.32 13.73 -14.26
C GLU A 82 9.98 14.25 -13.70
N VAL A 83 8.93 13.44 -13.88
CA VAL A 83 7.54 13.77 -13.58
C VAL A 83 6.78 12.55 -13.07
N VAL A 84 5.62 12.78 -12.47
CA VAL A 84 4.68 11.72 -12.10
C VAL A 84 3.91 11.28 -13.34
N GLU A 85 4.17 10.06 -13.82
CA GLU A 85 3.46 9.46 -14.96
C GLU A 85 2.33 8.52 -14.52
N ASP A 86 2.53 7.77 -13.43
CA ASP A 86 1.54 6.85 -12.86
C ASP A 86 0.89 7.45 -11.60
N LEU A 87 -0.44 7.56 -11.62
CA LEU A 87 -1.21 8.20 -10.55
C LEU A 87 -1.32 7.35 -9.28
N ASN A 88 -0.95 6.08 -9.34
CA ASN A 88 -1.15 5.15 -8.24
C ASN A 88 -0.07 5.27 -7.17
N ALA A 89 1.01 6.00 -7.41
CA ALA A 89 2.20 5.90 -6.57
C ALA A 89 2.00 6.27 -5.12
N VAL A 90 1.33 7.39 -4.92
CA VAL A 90 0.88 7.87 -3.62
C VAL A 90 0.11 6.81 -2.84
N GLN A 91 -0.69 5.99 -3.51
CA GLN A 91 -1.50 4.96 -2.85
C GLN A 91 -0.62 3.89 -2.23
N PHE A 92 0.48 3.52 -2.87
CA PHE A 92 1.42 2.53 -2.36
C PHE A 92 2.36 3.11 -1.31
N VAL A 93 2.93 4.29 -1.55
CA VAL A 93 3.87 4.91 -0.61
C VAL A 93 3.16 5.23 0.71
N LEU A 94 2.00 5.88 0.68
CA LEU A 94 1.26 6.18 1.91
C LEU A 94 0.80 4.92 2.64
N PHE A 95 0.49 3.85 1.91
CA PHE A 95 0.10 2.59 2.51
C PHE A 95 1.21 2.01 3.39
N TYR A 96 2.49 2.27 3.08
CA TYR A 96 3.64 1.87 3.91
C TYR A 96 4.04 2.91 4.96
N CYS A 97 3.93 4.21 4.66
CA CYS A 97 4.30 5.27 5.60
C CYS A 97 3.31 5.43 6.78
N ILE A 98 1.99 5.38 6.51
CA ILE A 98 0.96 5.63 7.55
C ILE A 98 1.08 4.64 8.72
N PRO A 99 1.19 3.32 8.51
CA PRO A 99 1.32 2.38 9.62
C PRO A 99 2.56 2.59 10.49
N VAL A 100 3.69 3.00 9.89
CA VAL A 100 4.90 3.34 10.63
C VAL A 100 4.65 4.54 11.53
N LEU A 101 4.00 5.59 11.01
CA LEU A 101 3.64 6.75 11.83
C LEU A 101 2.65 6.42 12.96
N CYS A 102 1.71 5.50 12.72
CA CYS A 102 0.75 5.06 13.73
C CYS A 102 1.36 4.17 14.83
N LYS A 103 2.40 3.38 14.54
CA LYS A 103 2.88 2.32 15.43
C LYS A 103 4.27 2.52 16.00
N THR A 104 5.17 3.14 15.23
CA THR A 104 6.62 3.13 15.50
C THR A 104 7.27 4.48 15.25
N SER A 105 6.49 5.57 15.21
CA SER A 105 7.01 6.94 15.00
C SER A 105 8.02 7.38 16.05
N ASP A 106 7.86 6.96 17.31
CA ASP A 106 8.78 7.29 18.41
C ASP A 106 10.22 6.78 18.20
N ALA A 107 10.40 5.77 17.33
CA ALA A 107 11.72 5.24 17.00
C ALA A 107 12.44 6.04 15.90
N LEU A 108 11.74 6.93 15.20
CA LEU A 108 12.28 7.74 14.12
C LEU A 108 12.75 9.12 14.61
N PRO A 109 13.72 9.75 13.93
CA PRO A 109 14.09 11.12 14.20
C PRO A 109 12.89 12.08 14.09
N PRO A 110 12.70 13.02 15.04
CA PRO A 110 11.53 13.91 15.05
C PRO A 110 11.36 14.75 13.77
N ASP A 111 12.47 15.14 13.12
CA ASP A 111 12.44 15.88 11.86
C ASP A 111 11.89 15.04 10.70
N LEU A 112 12.23 13.74 10.67
CA LEU A 112 11.70 12.80 9.68
C LEU A 112 10.22 12.52 9.93
N VAL A 113 9.81 12.31 11.18
CA VAL A 113 8.39 12.17 11.54
C VAL A 113 7.59 13.36 11.04
N ALA A 114 8.06 14.58 11.30
CA ALA A 114 7.41 15.80 10.81
C ALA A 114 7.37 15.87 9.27
N ALA A 115 8.43 15.44 8.58
CA ALA A 115 8.46 15.38 7.12
C ALA A 115 7.48 14.35 6.55
N MET A 116 7.40 13.16 7.14
CA MET A 116 6.46 12.12 6.74
C MET A 116 5.01 12.54 6.99
N HIS A 117 4.70 13.24 8.09
CA HIS A 117 3.36 13.79 8.32
C HIS A 117 2.96 14.79 7.22
N ARG A 118 3.86 15.69 6.82
CA ARG A 118 3.61 16.62 5.70
C ARG A 118 3.41 15.86 4.39
N ALA A 119 4.23 14.84 4.13
CA ALA A 119 4.13 14.02 2.93
C ALA A 119 2.79 13.25 2.86
N VAL A 120 2.33 12.72 3.99
CA VAL A 120 1.01 12.09 4.11
C VAL A 120 -0.09 13.10 3.83
N ALA A 121 -0.05 14.30 4.41
CA ALA A 121 -1.06 15.34 4.16
C ALA A 121 -1.15 15.69 2.67
N LEU A 122 -0.02 15.98 2.03
CA LEU A 122 0.05 16.25 0.59
C LEU A 122 -0.45 15.08 -0.27
N GLY A 123 -0.06 13.85 0.10
CA GLY A 123 -0.50 12.66 -0.62
C GLY A 123 -2.00 12.40 -0.47
N LEU A 124 -2.61 12.71 0.68
CA LEU A 124 -4.05 12.57 0.88
C LEU A 124 -4.84 13.63 0.11
N GLU A 125 -4.32 14.85 -0.03
CA GLU A 125 -4.88 15.85 -0.96
C GLU A 125 -4.92 15.31 -2.39
N GLU A 126 -3.81 14.70 -2.83
CA GLU A 126 -3.71 14.11 -4.17
C GLU A 126 -4.63 12.91 -4.37
N ILE A 127 -4.71 12.01 -3.38
CA ILE A 127 -5.63 10.86 -3.40
C ILE A 127 -7.08 11.35 -3.51
N ALA A 128 -7.44 12.41 -2.78
CA ALA A 128 -8.76 13.00 -2.88
C ALA A 128 -9.05 13.58 -4.26
N ARG A 129 -8.05 14.19 -4.90
CA ARG A 129 -8.16 14.78 -6.24
C ARG A 129 -8.23 13.75 -7.37
N ILE A 130 -7.48 12.65 -7.27
CA ILE A 130 -7.53 11.55 -8.25
C ILE A 130 -8.90 10.85 -8.21
N ASP A 131 -9.46 10.68 -7.00
CA ASP A 131 -10.74 10.01 -6.74
C ASP A 131 -10.95 8.71 -7.54
N VAL A 132 -10.10 7.70 -7.28
CA VAL A 132 -10.09 6.43 -8.01
C VAL A 132 -11.47 5.76 -8.04
N ALA A 133 -11.86 5.27 -9.22
CA ALA A 133 -13.13 4.60 -9.45
C ALA A 133 -13.31 3.31 -8.61
N LEU A 134 -14.55 3.04 -8.18
CA LEU A 134 -14.88 1.90 -7.31
C LEU A 134 -14.58 0.52 -7.92
N ALA A 135 -14.56 0.42 -9.25
CA ALA A 135 -14.25 -0.81 -9.96
C ALA A 135 -12.74 -1.15 -9.92
N TYR A 136 -11.86 -0.17 -9.68
CA TYR A 136 -10.42 -0.38 -9.64
C TYR A 136 -9.98 -0.91 -8.27
N THR A 137 -10.31 -2.18 -8.02
CA THR A 137 -10.40 -2.79 -6.68
C THR A 137 -9.12 -2.64 -5.86
N ASN A 138 -7.95 -2.98 -6.41
CA ASN A 138 -6.70 -2.90 -5.66
C ASN A 138 -6.32 -1.46 -5.25
N ILE A 139 -6.64 -0.46 -6.07
CA ILE A 139 -6.29 0.94 -5.81
C ILE A 139 -7.36 1.65 -4.97
N VAL A 140 -8.65 1.42 -5.24
CA VAL A 140 -9.74 2.01 -4.44
C VAL A 140 -9.68 1.57 -2.97
N LEU A 141 -9.28 0.32 -2.71
CA LEU A 141 -9.09 -0.15 -1.34
C LEU A 141 -7.93 0.57 -0.65
N LYS A 142 -6.84 0.85 -1.36
CA LYS A 142 -5.72 1.63 -0.81
C LYS A 142 -6.13 3.08 -0.55
N ASP A 143 -6.89 3.67 -1.46
CA ASP A 143 -7.48 5.00 -1.28
C ASP A 143 -8.29 5.06 0.02
N ILE A 144 -9.24 4.13 0.17
CA ILE A 144 -10.10 4.03 1.36
C ILE A 144 -9.25 3.89 2.62
N THR A 145 -8.31 2.94 2.63
CA THR A 145 -7.46 2.67 3.80
C THR A 145 -6.58 3.86 4.15
N ASN A 146 -5.92 4.47 3.16
CA ASN A 146 -5.07 5.64 3.35
C ASN A 146 -5.89 6.83 3.85
N SER A 147 -7.10 7.05 3.32
CA SER A 147 -7.98 8.14 3.76
C SER A 147 -8.48 7.94 5.20
N CYS A 148 -8.94 6.73 5.55
CA CYS A 148 -9.40 6.43 6.90
C CYS A 148 -8.27 6.57 7.93
N LEU A 149 -7.14 5.92 7.69
CA LEU A 149 -6.02 5.89 8.64
C LEU A 149 -5.23 7.20 8.63
N GLY A 150 -5.04 7.81 7.46
CA GLY A 150 -4.37 9.09 7.32
C GLY A 150 -5.18 10.24 7.93
N GLY A 151 -6.50 10.26 7.76
CA GLY A 151 -7.37 11.21 8.44
C GLY A 151 -7.31 11.07 9.96
N GLN A 152 -7.34 9.84 10.48
CA GLN A 152 -7.13 9.56 11.91
C GLN A 152 -5.76 10.04 12.39
N LEU A 153 -4.69 9.69 11.67
CA LEU A 153 -3.31 10.06 12.00
C LEU A 153 -3.10 11.57 12.05
N LEU A 154 -3.74 12.32 11.16
CA LEU A 154 -3.62 13.78 11.08
C LEU A 154 -4.64 14.52 11.94
N GLY A 155 -5.59 13.81 12.57
CA GLY A 155 -6.74 14.44 13.23
C GLY A 155 -7.68 15.18 12.27
N ASP A 156 -7.65 14.84 10.97
CA ASP A 156 -8.48 15.43 9.93
C ASP A 156 -9.76 14.60 9.71
N ASN A 157 -10.85 15.11 10.29
CA ASN A 157 -12.17 14.48 10.19
C ASN A 157 -12.72 14.43 8.76
N ASN A 158 -12.40 15.41 7.91
CA ASN A 158 -12.93 15.46 6.54
C ASN A 158 -12.29 14.35 5.68
N ILE A 159 -10.97 14.19 5.78
CA ILE A 159 -10.25 13.12 5.08
C ILE A 159 -10.71 11.74 5.58
N GLY A 160 -10.83 11.59 6.91
CA GLY A 160 -11.33 10.35 7.50
C GLY A 160 -12.76 10.03 7.06
N GLN A 161 -13.65 11.03 7.03
CA GLN A 161 -15.05 10.87 6.60
C GLN A 161 -15.13 10.46 5.13
N ARG A 162 -14.36 11.10 4.25
CA ARG A 162 -14.26 10.72 2.83
C ARG A 162 -13.91 9.24 2.68
N GLY A 163 -12.90 8.76 3.41
CA GLY A 163 -12.51 7.34 3.39
C GLY A 163 -13.65 6.41 3.81
N ARG A 164 -14.36 6.74 4.90
CA ARG A 164 -15.48 5.94 5.42
C ARG A 164 -16.67 5.91 4.46
N GLU A 165 -17.02 7.05 3.87
CA GLU A 165 -18.08 7.14 2.86
C GLU A 165 -17.72 6.36 1.59
N LYS A 166 -16.45 6.45 1.15
CA LYS A 166 -15.96 5.69 0.00
C LYS A 166 -15.96 4.19 0.26
N LEU A 167 -15.67 3.74 1.49
CA LEU A 167 -15.84 2.33 1.89
C LEU A 167 -17.29 1.87 1.73
N VAL A 168 -18.25 2.65 2.21
CA VAL A 168 -19.68 2.33 2.07
C VAL A 168 -20.09 2.27 0.60
N ARG A 169 -19.67 3.24 -0.22
CA ARG A 169 -19.92 3.25 -1.67
C ARG A 169 -19.30 2.05 -2.37
N TRP A 170 -18.07 1.67 -2.01
CA TRP A 170 -17.40 0.50 -2.56
C TRP A 170 -18.12 -0.80 -2.17
N MET A 171 -18.56 -0.95 -0.91
CA MET A 171 -19.35 -2.10 -0.49
C MET A 171 -20.65 -2.21 -1.29
N ALA A 172 -21.39 -1.10 -1.44
CA ALA A 172 -22.60 -1.07 -2.25
C ALA A 172 -22.33 -1.42 -3.72
N HIS A 173 -21.19 -1.00 -4.27
CA HIS A 173 -20.76 -1.40 -5.62
C HIS A 173 -20.50 -2.90 -5.70
N VAL A 174 -19.79 -3.49 -4.73
CA VAL A 174 -19.54 -4.94 -4.67
C VAL A 174 -20.85 -5.72 -4.49
N ASP A 175 -21.82 -5.19 -3.76
CA ASP A 175 -23.14 -5.81 -3.58
C ASP A 175 -23.90 -6.01 -4.89
N THR A 176 -23.67 -5.15 -5.89
CA THR A 176 -24.33 -5.29 -7.20
C THR A 176 -23.90 -6.53 -7.99
N TYR A 177 -22.67 -7.02 -7.79
CA TYR A 177 -22.11 -8.17 -8.53
C TYR A 177 -21.85 -9.40 -7.65
N GLY A 178 -21.96 -9.24 -6.33
CA GLY A 178 -21.67 -10.30 -5.36
C GLY A 178 -20.20 -10.38 -4.93
N LEU A 179 -19.28 -9.95 -5.79
CA LEU A 179 -17.82 -10.02 -5.59
C LEU A 179 -17.11 -8.78 -6.18
N PRO A 180 -15.92 -8.39 -5.68
CA PRO A 180 -15.14 -7.31 -6.29
C PRO A 180 -14.73 -7.61 -7.74
N ALA A 181 -14.54 -6.60 -8.58
CA ALA A 181 -14.27 -6.79 -10.01
C ALA A 181 -13.03 -7.66 -10.30
N GLU A 182 -12.01 -7.61 -9.44
CA GLU A 182 -10.77 -8.39 -9.57
C GLU A 182 -10.77 -9.67 -8.71
N TYR A 183 -11.94 -10.18 -8.29
CA TYR A 183 -12.05 -11.34 -7.38
C TYR A 183 -11.35 -12.61 -7.90
N ASN A 184 -11.31 -12.78 -9.22
CA ASN A 184 -10.69 -13.91 -9.90
C ASN A 184 -9.24 -13.60 -10.32
N SER A 185 -8.60 -12.62 -9.69
CA SER A 185 -7.17 -12.41 -9.79
C SER A 185 -6.50 -12.82 -8.47
N PRO A 186 -5.77 -13.94 -8.44
CA PRO A 186 -5.04 -14.38 -7.25
C PRO A 186 -4.18 -13.27 -6.62
N ASN A 187 -3.48 -12.50 -7.47
CA ASN A 187 -2.62 -11.40 -7.03
C ASN A 187 -3.40 -10.23 -6.43
N TYR A 188 -4.54 -9.84 -7.00
CA TYR A 188 -5.30 -8.70 -6.47
C TYR A 188 -6.19 -9.08 -5.29
N ALA A 189 -6.62 -10.34 -5.19
CA ALA A 189 -7.27 -10.86 -4.00
C ALA A 189 -6.35 -10.79 -2.77
N SER A 190 -5.08 -11.19 -2.88
CA SER A 190 -4.13 -11.07 -1.77
C SER A 190 -3.87 -9.61 -1.38
N VAL A 191 -3.80 -8.71 -2.37
CA VAL A 191 -3.71 -7.26 -2.12
C VAL A 191 -4.93 -6.75 -1.37
N ALA A 192 -6.15 -7.12 -1.79
CA ALA A 192 -7.38 -6.69 -1.14
C ALA A 192 -7.45 -7.18 0.33
N VAL A 193 -7.08 -8.43 0.58
CA VAL A 193 -7.00 -8.99 1.93
C VAL A 193 -6.00 -8.23 2.79
N ARG A 194 -4.79 -7.97 2.29
CA ARG A 194 -3.76 -7.21 3.03
C ARG A 194 -4.24 -5.79 3.36
N VAL A 195 -4.89 -5.12 2.42
CA VAL A 195 -5.34 -3.72 2.57
C VAL A 195 -6.51 -3.60 3.56
N LEU A 196 -7.51 -4.47 3.45
CA LEU A 196 -8.63 -4.49 4.40
C LEU A 196 -8.20 -4.99 5.78
N GLY A 197 -7.27 -5.94 5.85
CA GLY A 197 -6.67 -6.42 7.10
C GLY A 197 -6.02 -5.28 7.87
N ARG A 198 -5.21 -4.47 7.17
CA ARG A 198 -4.58 -3.27 7.75
C ARG A 198 -5.60 -2.25 8.23
N LEU A 199 -6.65 -1.99 7.45
CA LEU A 199 -7.72 -1.08 7.88
C LEU A 199 -8.42 -1.59 9.13
N ALA A 200 -8.79 -2.87 9.17
CA ALA A 200 -9.44 -3.50 10.31
C ALA A 200 -8.54 -3.55 11.57
N GLU A 201 -7.23 -3.63 11.39
CA GLU A 201 -6.27 -3.61 12.50
C GLU A 201 -6.11 -2.20 13.09
N LEU A 202 -5.92 -1.19 12.24
CA LEU A 202 -5.40 0.12 12.66
C LEU A 202 -6.46 1.20 12.87
N THR A 203 -7.65 1.07 12.28
CA THR A 203 -8.68 2.09 12.44
C THR A 203 -9.13 2.17 13.89
N GLU A 204 -9.48 3.35 14.39
CA GLU A 204 -10.14 3.55 15.69
C GLU A 204 -11.68 3.55 15.57
N ASP A 205 -12.22 3.78 14.37
CA ASP A 205 -13.67 3.78 14.13
C ASP A 205 -14.23 2.36 14.04
N GLU A 206 -15.08 2.00 15.01
CA GLU A 206 -15.59 0.63 15.13
C GLU A 206 -16.48 0.23 13.93
N HIS A 207 -17.25 1.17 13.37
CA HIS A 207 -18.05 0.88 12.18
C HIS A 207 -17.18 0.56 10.97
N THR A 208 -16.09 1.30 10.77
CA THR A 208 -15.09 1.02 9.72
C THR A 208 -14.42 -0.32 9.95
N ARG A 209 -14.08 -0.66 11.20
CA ARG A 209 -13.51 -1.96 11.55
C ARG A 209 -14.44 -3.11 11.18
N ILE A 210 -15.71 -3.02 11.58
CA ILE A 210 -16.73 -4.04 11.27
C ILE A 210 -16.88 -4.21 9.76
N ARG A 211 -16.96 -3.10 9.01
CA ARG A 211 -17.08 -3.13 7.54
C ARG A 211 -15.87 -3.79 6.88
N ALA A 212 -14.66 -3.40 7.29
CA ALA A 212 -13.43 -3.99 6.78
C ALA A 212 -13.36 -5.51 7.05
N ARG A 213 -13.69 -5.95 8.28
CA ARG A 213 -13.78 -7.37 8.64
C ARG A 213 -14.84 -8.13 7.85
N THR A 214 -16.01 -7.54 7.67
CA THR A 214 -17.11 -8.14 6.88
C THR A 214 -16.65 -8.40 5.44
N MET A 215 -15.97 -7.42 4.83
CA MET A 215 -15.46 -7.57 3.47
C MET A 215 -14.28 -8.54 3.37
N LEU A 216 -13.42 -8.63 4.40
CA LEU A 216 -12.40 -9.68 4.50
C LEU A 216 -13.03 -11.08 4.53
N THR A 217 -14.04 -11.29 5.37
CA THR A 217 -14.74 -12.58 5.46
C THR A 217 -15.38 -12.94 4.13
N ARG A 218 -16.00 -11.97 3.45
CA ARG A 218 -16.59 -12.19 2.13
C ARG A 218 -15.56 -12.56 1.08
N LEU A 219 -14.42 -11.88 1.04
CA LEU A 219 -13.30 -12.20 0.15
C LEU A 219 -12.74 -13.60 0.43
N GLY A 220 -12.51 -13.94 1.70
CA GLY A 220 -12.01 -15.25 2.10
C GLY A 220 -12.98 -16.38 1.75
N LEU A 221 -14.28 -16.19 2.00
CA LEU A 221 -15.32 -17.15 1.61
C LEU A 221 -15.38 -17.31 0.09
N SER A 222 -15.30 -16.21 -0.66
CA SER A 222 -15.23 -16.27 -2.12
C SER A 222 -14.02 -17.07 -2.59
N ALA A 223 -12.83 -16.84 -2.04
CA ALA A 223 -11.65 -17.61 -2.41
C ALA A 223 -11.84 -19.10 -2.10
N ALA A 224 -12.33 -19.44 -0.89
CA ALA A 224 -12.55 -20.82 -0.46
C ALA A 224 -13.54 -21.58 -1.37
N LEU A 225 -14.62 -20.92 -1.82
CA LEU A 225 -15.60 -21.50 -2.74
C LEU A 225 -15.03 -21.77 -4.15
N HIS A 226 -13.86 -21.21 -4.46
CA HIS A 226 -13.21 -21.33 -5.76
C HIS A 226 -11.86 -22.06 -5.68
N VAL A 227 -11.56 -22.80 -4.61
CA VAL A 227 -10.36 -23.67 -4.57
C VAL A 227 -10.71 -25.06 -5.11
N HIS A 228 -9.89 -25.58 -6.04
CA HIS A 228 -10.00 -26.97 -6.49
C HIS A 228 -9.47 -27.92 -5.42
N PRO A 229 -10.31 -28.80 -4.85
CA PRO A 229 -9.94 -29.61 -3.69
C PRO A 229 -8.80 -30.60 -3.97
N GLY A 230 -8.69 -31.10 -5.21
CA GLY A 230 -7.67 -32.08 -5.58
C GLY A 230 -6.25 -31.54 -5.79
N ILE A 231 -6.10 -30.23 -6.06
CA ILE A 231 -4.78 -29.62 -6.35
C ILE A 231 -4.44 -28.45 -5.41
N GLY A 232 -5.36 -28.06 -4.53
CA GLY A 232 -5.15 -26.95 -3.60
C GLY A 232 -4.96 -25.58 -4.26
N CYS A 233 -5.26 -25.46 -5.55
CA CYS A 233 -5.11 -24.23 -6.32
C CYS A 233 -6.46 -23.55 -6.52
N TRP A 234 -6.45 -22.23 -6.68
CA TRP A 234 -7.62 -21.47 -7.11
C TRP A 234 -8.08 -21.98 -8.49
N ALA A 235 -9.38 -22.09 -8.68
CA ALA A 235 -10.07 -22.57 -9.88
C ALA A 235 -11.09 -21.55 -10.40
N GLY A 236 -11.45 -21.68 -11.67
CA GLY A 236 -12.38 -20.79 -12.36
C GLY A 236 -11.71 -19.91 -13.41
N PRO A 237 -12.48 -19.15 -14.21
CA PRO A 237 -11.92 -18.26 -15.23
C PRO A 237 -11.22 -17.07 -14.56
N PHE A 238 -9.90 -16.95 -14.76
CA PHE A 238 -9.12 -15.81 -14.26
C PHE A 238 -9.20 -14.63 -15.22
N SER A 239 -9.52 -13.43 -14.72
CA SER A 239 -9.51 -12.20 -15.54
C SER A 239 -8.09 -11.69 -15.77
N ARG A 240 -7.23 -11.80 -14.74
CA ARG A 240 -5.81 -11.46 -14.76
C ARG A 240 -5.05 -12.34 -13.76
N ALA A 241 -4.00 -13.00 -14.21
CA ALA A 241 -3.12 -13.74 -13.32
C ALA A 241 -1.69 -13.78 -13.87
N TYR A 242 -0.71 -13.77 -12.97
CA TYR A 242 0.70 -14.01 -13.32
C TYR A 242 0.99 -15.52 -13.24
N SER A 243 1.85 -16.03 -14.12
CA SER A 243 2.15 -17.47 -14.22
C SER A 243 2.54 -18.10 -12.88
N HIS A 244 3.38 -17.42 -12.09
CA HIS A 244 3.79 -17.89 -10.77
C HIS A 244 2.62 -18.00 -9.78
N ALA A 245 1.58 -17.17 -9.89
CA ALA A 245 0.44 -17.19 -8.98
C ALA A 245 -0.61 -18.24 -9.36
N VAL A 246 -0.63 -18.70 -10.61
CA VAL A 246 -1.56 -19.74 -11.11
C VAL A 246 -1.01 -21.14 -10.85
N PHE A 247 0.29 -21.34 -11.09
CA PHE A 247 0.90 -22.68 -11.10
C PHE A 247 1.67 -23.03 -9.82
N ASN A 248 1.78 -22.12 -8.86
CA ASN A 248 2.49 -22.37 -7.59
C ASN A 248 1.52 -22.39 -6.41
N ALA A 249 1.35 -23.56 -5.79
CA ALA A 249 0.51 -23.72 -4.59
C ALA A 249 1.01 -22.91 -3.37
N ASN A 250 2.27 -22.46 -3.38
CA ASN A 250 2.87 -21.65 -2.31
C ASN A 250 2.86 -20.15 -2.58
N ALA A 251 2.21 -19.67 -3.65
CA ALA A 251 2.25 -18.26 -4.08
C ALA A 251 1.72 -17.25 -3.05
N PHE A 252 1.06 -17.71 -1.98
CA PHE A 252 0.46 -16.85 -0.95
C PHE A 252 1.25 -16.81 0.36
N ASN A 253 2.38 -17.53 0.46
CA ASN A 253 3.24 -17.60 1.65
C ASN A 253 4.54 -16.79 1.52
N ALA A 254 4.61 -15.86 0.57
CA ALA A 254 5.72 -14.92 0.41
C ALA A 254 5.31 -13.50 0.82
#